data_AF-B3SEW5-F1
#
_entry.id   AF-B3SEW5-F1
#
_cell.length_a   1.000
_cell.length_b   1.000
_cell.length_c   1.000
_cell.angle_alpha   90.00
_cell.angle_beta   90.00
_cell.angle_gamma   90.00
#
_symmetry.space_group_name_H-M   'P 1'
#
loop_
_entity.id
_entity.type
_entity.pdbx_description
1 polymer ?
#
loop_
_entity_poly.entity_id
_entity_poly.type
_entity_poly.pdbx_seq_one_letter_code
_entity_poly.pdbx_strand_id
1 'polypeptide(L)' 'PLKFDPDRWDNSAKNTSPYAYLPFLRGPRTCIGSKFATTEMKCLLSLLFNNFLFKPYPNQAVERKYQFTMR' A
#
# COMPACT_ATOMS: atom_id res chain seq x y z
N PRO A 1 -4.94 -14.15 2.99
CA PRO A 1 -5.22 -12.75 2.56
C PRO A 1 -5.33 -11.73 3.71
N LEU A 2 -5.87 -12.09 4.88
CA LEU A 2 -6.14 -11.15 5.97
C LEU A 2 -4.92 -10.84 6.87
N LYS A 3 -3.86 -11.64 6.78
CA LYS A 3 -2.59 -11.40 7.47
C LYS A 3 -1.77 -10.35 6.72
N PHE A 4 -1.20 -9.40 7.44
CA PHE A 4 -0.19 -8.49 6.90
C PHE A 4 1.13 -9.25 6.75
N ASP A 5 1.55 -9.45 5.50
CA ASP A 5 2.76 -10.20 5.13
C ASP A 5 3.43 -9.48 3.94
N PRO A 6 4.44 -8.62 4.18
CA PRO A 6 5.14 -7.89 3.12
C PRO A 6 5.86 -8.79 2.11
N ASP A 7 6.46 -9.89 2.58
CA ASP A 7 7.37 -10.76 1.81
C ASP A 7 6.63 -11.62 0.77
N ARG A 8 5.29 -11.67 0.85
CA ARG A 8 4.43 -12.40 -0.10
C ARG A 8 4.66 -12.01 -1.57
N TRP A 9 5.24 -10.84 -1.83
CA TRP A 9 5.46 -10.32 -3.16
C TRP A 9 6.79 -10.73 -3.80
N ASP A 10 7.78 -11.15 -3.02
CA ASP A 10 9.14 -11.45 -3.51
C ASP A 10 9.19 -12.67 -4.43
N ASN A 11 8.30 -13.64 -4.22
CA ASN A 11 8.18 -14.87 -5.03
C ASN A 11 6.84 -14.97 -5.78
N SER A 12 6.14 -13.84 -5.94
CA SER A 12 4.75 -13.80 -6.42
C SER A 12 4.54 -14.33 -7.85
N ALA A 13 5.58 -14.39 -8.68
CA ALA A 13 5.50 -14.72 -10.11
C ALA A 13 4.99 -16.15 -10.43
N LYS A 14 5.13 -17.13 -9.53
CA LYS A 14 4.77 -18.53 -9.84
C LYS A 14 3.31 -18.89 -9.58
N ASN A 15 2.68 -18.27 -8.58
CA ASN A 15 1.34 -18.67 -8.10
C ASN A 15 0.33 -17.51 -8.00
N THR A 16 0.66 -16.31 -8.48
CA THR A 16 -0.19 -15.13 -8.32
C THR A 16 -0.73 -14.66 -9.66
N SER A 17 -2.05 -14.46 -9.74
CA SER A 17 -2.68 -13.88 -10.93
C SER A 17 -2.11 -12.48 -11.23
N PRO A 18 -1.88 -12.12 -12.51
CA PRO A 18 -1.48 -10.77 -12.92
C PRO A 18 -2.43 -9.66 -12.45
N TYR A 19 -3.65 -10.02 -12.03
CA TYR A 19 -4.68 -9.11 -11.53
C TYR A 19 -4.91 -9.18 -10.02
N ALA A 20 -4.05 -9.90 -9.27
CA ALA A 20 -4.15 -9.98 -7.81
C ALA A 20 -3.75 -8.68 -7.10
N TYR A 21 -3.09 -7.74 -7.80
CA TYR A 21 -2.64 -6.46 -7.26
C TYR A 21 -2.94 -5.32 -8.25
N LEU A 22 -4.00 -4.55 -7.97
CA LEU A 22 -4.52 -3.49 -8.85
C LEU A 22 -4.74 -2.15 -8.13
N PRO A 23 -3.72 -1.58 -7.45
CA PRO A 23 -3.88 -0.33 -6.68
C PRO A 23 -4.19 0.90 -7.54
N PHE A 24 -3.80 0.89 -8.82
CA PHE A 24 -3.92 2.02 -9.74
C PHE A 24 -4.70 1.66 -11.02
N LEU A 25 -5.45 0.56 -10.98
CA LEU A 25 -6.05 -0.10 -12.14
C LEU A 25 -5.00 -0.52 -13.20
N ARG A 26 -5.45 -1.08 -14.32
CA ARG A 26 -4.62 -1.49 -15.46
C ARG A 26 -5.36 -1.18 -16.75
N GLY A 27 -4.64 -0.81 -17.82
CA GLY A 27 -5.21 -0.48 -19.13
C GLY A 27 -5.19 1.03 -19.44
N PRO A 28 -5.95 1.50 -20.45
CA PRO A 28 -5.89 2.88 -20.95
C PRO A 28 -6.38 3.93 -19.95
N ARG A 29 -7.13 3.52 -18.92
CA ARG A 29 -7.64 4.37 -17.84
C ARG A 29 -6.89 4.15 -16.52
N THR A 30 -5.63 3.72 -16.57
CA THR A 30 -4.76 3.62 -15.40
C THR A 30 -4.48 4.99 -14.79
N CYS A 31 -4.16 5.05 -13.50
CA CYS A 31 -3.75 6.29 -12.85
C CYS A 31 -2.47 6.84 -13.51
N ILE A 32 -2.55 8.06 -14.05
CA ILE A 32 -1.40 8.78 -14.63
C ILE A 32 -0.30 9.03 -13.59
N GLY A 33 -0.70 9.21 -12.32
CA GLY A 33 0.21 9.41 -11.18
C GLY A 33 0.76 8.12 -10.57
N SER A 34 0.49 6.93 -11.11
CA SER A 34 0.87 5.64 -10.50
C SER A 34 2.37 5.54 -10.17
N LYS A 35 3.23 5.95 -11.11
CA LYS A 35 4.69 5.99 -10.91
C LYS A 35 5.09 6.97 -9.82
N PHE A 36 4.53 8.19 -9.86
CA PHE A 36 4.80 9.23 -8.90
C PHE A 36 4.39 8.80 -7.48
N ALA A 37 3.15 8.37 -7.29
CA ALA A 37 2.62 7.95 -6.00
C ALA A 37 3.41 6.78 -5.39
N THR A 38 3.86 5.83 -6.22
CA THR A 38 4.67 4.69 -5.73
C THR A 38 6.06 5.16 -5.26
N THR A 39 6.71 6.04 -6.02
CA THR A 39 8.02 6.60 -5.64
C THR A 39 7.89 7.47 -4.39
N GLU A 40 6.91 8.37 -4.36
CA GLU A 40 6.62 9.25 -3.23
C GLU A 40 6.38 8.43 -1.95
N MET A 41 5.52 7.41 -1.99
CA MET A 41 5.24 6.56 -0.82
C MET A 41 6.50 5.84 -0.33
N LYS A 42 7.35 5.33 -1.23
CA LYS A 42 8.62 4.69 -0.85
C LYS A 42 9.58 5.67 -0.17
N CYS A 43 9.73 6.88 -0.72
CA CYS A 43 10.55 7.93 -0.13
C CYS A 43 10.05 8.32 1.26
N LEU A 44 8.74 8.55 1.40
CA LEU A 44 8.12 8.89 2.67
C LEU A 44 8.29 7.77 3.71
N LEU A 45 7.99 6.53 3.37
CA LEU A 45 8.18 5.39 4.28
C LEU A 45 9.63 5.21 4.69
N SER A 46 10.58 5.35 3.76
CA SER A 46 12.01 5.28 4.06
C SER A 46 12.44 6.38 5.03
N LEU A 47 11.93 7.60 4.86
CA LEU A 47 12.24 8.72 5.76
C LEU A 47 11.62 8.48 7.15
N LEU A 48 10.37 8.05 7.19
CA LEU A 48 9.64 7.83 8.44
C LEU A 48 10.26 6.69 9.26
N PHE A 49 10.59 5.56 8.64
CA PHE A 49 11.16 4.41 9.34
C PHE A 49 12.61 4.62 9.80
N ASN A 50 13.37 5.48 9.13
CA ASN A 50 14.72 5.82 9.57
C ASN A 50 14.70 6.74 10.81
N ASN A 51 13.74 7.67 10.88
CA ASN A 51 13.73 8.70 11.92
C ASN A 51 12.81 8.40 13.12
N PHE A 52 11.83 7.49 12.99
CA PHE A 52 10.80 7.29 14.00
C PHE A 52 10.50 5.82 14.28
N LEU A 53 10.17 5.53 15.54
CA LEU A 53 9.59 4.26 15.97
C LEU A 53 8.08 4.44 16.19
N PHE A 54 7.27 3.74 15.39
CA PHE A 54 5.82 3.83 15.48
C PHE A 54 5.27 2.84 16.52
N LYS A 55 4.35 3.32 17.37
CA LYS A 55 3.55 2.49 18.28
C LYS A 55 2.08 2.88 18.15
N PRO A 56 1.14 1.91 18.15
CA PRO A 56 -0.27 2.24 18.16
C PRO A 56 -0.63 2.95 19.46
N TYR A 57 -1.59 3.87 19.38
CA TYR A 57 -2.14 4.49 20.58
C TYR A 57 -2.94 3.44 21.39
N PRO A 58 -2.82 3.43 22.72
CA PRO A 58 -3.52 2.44 23.55
C PRO A 58 -5.04 2.46 23.31
N ASN A 59 -5.65 1.28 23.18
CA ASN A 59 -7.10 1.08 23.06
C ASN A 59 -7.79 1.79 21.89
N GLN A 60 -7.05 2.17 20.83
CA GLN A 60 -7.66 2.73 19.64
C GLN A 60 -8.18 1.62 18.71
N ALA A 61 -9.50 1.57 18.51
CA ALA A 61 -10.11 0.72 17.49
C ALA A 61 -9.80 1.27 16.08
N VAL A 62 -9.24 0.44 15.21
CA VAL A 62 -8.98 0.80 13.80
C VAL A 62 -10.18 0.39 12.97
N GLU A 63 -11.02 1.37 12.61
CA GLU A 63 -12.20 1.17 11.79
C GLU A 63 -11.95 1.58 10.33
N ARG A 64 -12.48 0.80 9.39
CA ARG A 64 -12.43 1.13 7.96
C ARG A 64 -13.49 2.18 7.65
N LYS A 65 -13.07 3.41 7.39
CA LYS A 65 -13.96 4.47 6.90
C LYS A 65 -13.98 4.45 5.38
N TYR A 66 -15.14 4.17 4.78
CA TYR A 66 -15.34 4.24 3.34
C TYR A 66 -15.58 5.70 2.94
N GLN A 67 -14.49 6.40 2.60
CA GLN A 67 -14.51 7.76 2.08
C GLN A 67 -13.93 7.75 0.66
N PHE A 68 -14.50 8.54 -0.24
CA PHE A 68 -14.13 8.53 -1.66
C PHE A 68 -12.73 9.10 -1.92
N THR A 69 -12.27 10.04 -1.11
CA THR A 69 -10.93 10.66 -1.13
C THR A 69 -10.61 11.23 0.25
N MET A 70 -9.34 11.56 0.53
CA MET A 70 -8.97 12.30 1.74
C MET A 70 -9.60 13.69 1.70
N ARG A 71 -10.78 13.83 2.29
CA ARG A 71 -11.47 15.08 2.59
C ARG A 71 -12.21 14.95 3.91
#